data_AF-A0A8J3RRS5-F1
#
_entry.id   AF-A0A8J3RRS5-F1
#
_cell.length_a   1.000
_cell.length_b   1.000
_cell.length_c   1.000
_cell.angle_alpha   90.00
_cell.angle_beta   90.00
_cell.angle_gamma   90.00
#
_symmetry.space_group_name_H-M   'P 1'
#
loop_
_entity.id
_entity.type
_entity.pdbx_description
1 polymer ?
#
loop_
_entity_poly.entity_id
_entity_poly.type
_entity_poly.pdbx_seq_one_letter_code
_entity_poly.pdbx_strand_id
1 'polypeptide(L)'
;MEFAVALLGVLGAVAGIVQAVVAVTERADRKRRTAAPDGSAGGQAPAPASRDGRAATVSSPSLREPPRDHDAFAVAWRSALAYLLGLPGGLILRRSAHPQVRFHAAQSILLDIVAVLYLCVTILPAGIYASLRYPRADIPPDDIVMWTWALTAVVAPPLVHVVLAFLVVIGRHPRLPVLWRVASASSDRRASSEAVPASPSPQPPDMRSRPVRRAEAPAALPSPEEFDRVWRRITEHAGEEFRQVRGGVFRFSVERDRVSPDRTTVSIPRAHFARAWSMMPLKGPGEISRDVMGPSYVYAILTDPRIHPGATARDRRMRTRIIREQPFDARLHNSPLASRGRCSWHGATCEEEVVASVLTRDGGGDTWHAVCDRALRSLRAG
;
A
#
# COMPACT_ATOMS: atom_id res chain seq x y z
N MET A 1 -4.68 -19.74 7.15
CA MET A 1 -3.33 -20.00 6.62
C MET A 1 -2.44 -18.76 6.69
N GLU A 2 -2.91 -17.57 6.30
CA GLU A 2 -2.12 -16.32 6.32
C GLU A 2 -1.63 -15.89 7.71
N PHE A 3 -2.46 -16.04 8.76
CA PHE A 3 -2.05 -15.73 10.13
C PHE A 3 -0.92 -16.64 10.65
N ALA A 4 -0.89 -17.90 10.21
CA ALA A 4 0.14 -18.86 10.61
C ALA A 4 1.51 -18.52 9.99
N VAL A 5 1.52 -18.02 8.74
CA VAL A 5 2.75 -17.58 8.06
C VAL A 5 3.31 -16.30 8.70
N ALA A 6 2.44 -15.34 9.04
CA ALA A 6 2.84 -14.13 9.74
C ALA A 6 3.39 -14.44 11.16
N LEU A 7 2.74 -15.36 11.88
CA LEU A 7 3.18 -15.80 13.21
C LEU A 7 4.53 -16.52 13.16
N LEU A 8 4.75 -17.38 12.17
CA LEU A 8 6.05 -18.04 11.96
C LEU A 8 7.17 -17.04 11.63
N GLY A 9 6.88 -15.99 10.87
CA GLY A 9 7.83 -14.91 10.60
C GLY A 9 8.24 -14.15 11.87
N VAL A 10 7.29 -13.82 12.74
CA VAL A 10 7.57 -13.17 14.03
C VAL A 10 8.36 -14.09 14.97
N LEU A 11 7.98 -15.37 15.05
CA LEU A 11 8.71 -16.35 15.87
C LEU A 11 10.14 -16.56 15.40
N GLY A 12 10.38 -16.57 14.08
CA GLY A 12 11.73 -16.64 13.50
C GLY A 12 12.58 -15.41 13.86
N ALA A 13 12.00 -14.21 13.80
CA ALA A 13 12.68 -12.98 14.19
C ALA A 13 13.02 -12.95 15.69
N VAL A 14 12.09 -13.37 16.56
CA VAL A 14 12.32 -13.46 18.01
C VAL A 14 13.41 -14.47 18.33
N ALA A 15 13.40 -15.65 17.69
CA ALA A 15 14.43 -16.67 17.88
C ALA A 15 15.84 -16.16 17.50
N GLY A 16 15.94 -15.38 16.40
CA GLY A 16 17.19 -14.74 15.99
C GLY A 16 17.72 -13.73 17.01
N ILE A 17 16.83 -12.92 17.59
CA ILE A 17 17.19 -11.95 18.65
C ILE A 17 17.67 -12.68 19.91
N VAL A 18 16.96 -13.74 20.33
CA VAL A 18 17.34 -14.54 21.51
C VAL A 18 18.72 -15.17 21.33
N GLN A 19 19.01 -15.75 20.15
CA GLN A 19 20.34 -16.32 19.88
C GLN A 19 21.45 -15.27 19.92
N ALA A 20 21.20 -14.06 19.39
CA ALA A 20 22.17 -12.97 19.45
C ALA A 20 22.46 -12.52 20.90
N VAL A 21 21.42 -12.42 21.75
CA VAL A 21 21.57 -12.06 23.17
C VAL A 21 22.36 -13.14 23.91
N VAL A 22 22.04 -14.42 23.71
CA VAL A 22 22.77 -15.55 24.32
C VAL A 22 24.25 -15.50 23.96
N ALA A 23 24.58 -15.29 22.68
CA ALA A 23 25.96 -15.18 22.22
C ALA A 23 26.72 -14.02 22.87
N VAL A 24 26.07 -12.86 23.04
CA VAL A 24 26.66 -11.70 23.72
C VAL A 24 26.87 -11.97 25.21
N THR A 25 25.91 -12.60 25.89
CA THR A 25 26.03 -12.93 27.31
C THR A 25 27.11 -13.96 27.59
N GLU A 26 27.22 -15.00 26.75
CA GLU A 26 28.30 -15.99 26.89
C GLU A 26 29.68 -15.37 26.68
N ARG A 27 29.79 -14.40 25.76
CA ARG A 27 31.03 -13.67 25.52
C ARG A 27 31.41 -12.79 26.72
N ALA A 28 30.43 -12.13 27.34
CA ALA A 28 30.65 -11.35 28.55
C ALA A 28 31.12 -12.24 29.73
N ASP A 29 30.54 -13.43 29.87
CA ASP A 29 30.91 -14.39 30.91
C ASP A 29 32.30 -14.98 30.71
N ARG A 30 32.68 -15.33 29.46
CA ARG A 30 34.05 -15.77 29.16
C ARG A 30 35.07 -14.69 29.54
N LYS A 31 34.77 -13.42 29.23
CA LYS A 31 35.64 -12.30 29.57
C LYS A 31 35.77 -12.10 31.08
N ARG A 32 34.71 -12.32 31.86
CA ARG A 32 34.77 -12.32 33.34
C ARG A 32 35.63 -13.46 33.89
N ARG A 33 35.53 -14.67 33.31
CA ARG A 33 36.33 -15.83 33.75
C ARG A 33 37.82 -15.65 33.47
N THR A 34 38.19 -15.01 32.36
CA THR A 34 39.60 -14.72 32.05
C THR A 34 40.16 -13.51 32.80
N ALA A 35 39.29 -12.65 33.33
CA ALA A 35 39.69 -11.47 34.12
C ALA A 35 39.76 -11.75 35.62
N ALA A 36 39.35 -12.93 36.08
CA ALA A 36 39.56 -13.36 37.45
C ALA A 36 41.08 -13.59 37.65
N PRO A 37 41.76 -12.79 38.49
CA PRO A 37 43.16 -13.03 38.78
C PRO A 37 43.31 -14.38 39.47
N ASP A 38 44.30 -15.17 39.07
CA ASP A 38 44.69 -16.44 39.71
C ASP A 38 45.14 -16.19 41.16
N GLY A 39 44.16 -16.01 42.04
CA GLY A 39 44.31 -15.94 43.49
C GLY A 39 44.42 -17.33 44.08
N SER A 40 45.48 -18.07 43.72
CA SER A 40 45.86 -19.31 44.41
C SER A 40 47.38 -19.50 44.37
N ALA A 41 48.11 -18.53 44.93
CA ALA A 41 49.47 -18.76 45.43
C ALA A 41 49.38 -18.87 46.96
N GLY A 42 48.92 -20.04 47.42
CA GLY A 42 49.06 -20.46 48.82
C GLY A 42 50.54 -20.64 49.14
N GLY A 43 50.96 -20.04 50.25
CA GLY A 43 52.34 -19.87 50.69
C GLY A 43 53.28 -21.06 50.56
N GLN A 44 54.47 -20.78 50.01
CA GLN A 44 55.67 -21.57 50.24
C GLN A 44 56.72 -20.66 50.90
N ALA A 45 57.21 -21.12 52.05
CA ALA A 45 58.05 -20.41 53.00
C ALA A 45 59.43 -19.99 52.43
N PRO A 46 60.11 -18.99 53.03
CA PRO A 46 61.35 -18.46 52.50
C PRO A 46 62.56 -19.33 52.89
N ALA A 47 63.41 -19.64 51.92
CA ALA A 47 64.77 -20.14 52.15
C ALA A 47 65.79 -19.07 51.71
N PRO A 48 66.92 -18.88 52.42
CA PRO A 48 67.74 -17.69 52.29
C PRO A 48 68.79 -17.79 51.17
N ALA A 49 68.93 -16.65 50.47
CA ALA A 49 70.13 -16.07 49.87
C ALA A 49 71.28 -17.01 49.47
N SER A 50 71.44 -17.22 48.16
CA SER A 50 72.77 -17.26 47.55
C SER A 50 72.90 -16.12 46.54
N ARG A 51 74.00 -15.41 46.71
CA ARG A 51 74.42 -14.22 45.99
C ARG A 51 75.37 -14.71 44.91
N ASP A 52 74.91 -14.81 43.68
CA ASP A 52 75.81 -14.94 42.53
C ASP A 52 75.34 -14.05 41.39
N GLY A 53 76.24 -13.13 41.02
CA GLY A 53 76.07 -12.21 39.93
C GLY A 53 76.03 -12.95 38.61
N ARG A 54 74.88 -12.90 37.94
CA ARG A 54 74.79 -13.14 36.51
C ARG A 54 73.87 -12.10 35.92
N ALA A 55 74.43 -11.29 35.02
CA ALA A 55 73.69 -10.34 34.21
C ALA A 55 72.62 -11.11 33.42
N ALA A 56 71.41 -11.15 33.97
CA ALA A 56 70.24 -11.65 33.29
C ALA A 56 69.82 -10.57 32.30
N THR A 57 70.06 -10.86 31.02
CA THR A 57 69.47 -10.18 29.88
C THR A 57 67.97 -10.04 30.15
N VAL A 58 67.51 -8.81 30.37
CA VAL A 58 66.08 -8.49 30.52
C VAL A 58 65.43 -8.81 29.18
N SER A 59 64.91 -10.03 29.07
CA SER A 59 64.04 -10.44 27.98
C SER A 59 62.78 -9.59 28.06
N SER A 60 62.71 -8.56 27.21
CA SER A 60 61.51 -7.75 27.01
C SER A 60 60.29 -8.68 26.91
N PRO A 61 59.23 -8.44 27.68
CA PRO A 61 58.03 -9.26 27.60
C PRO A 61 57.54 -9.21 26.16
N SER A 62 57.53 -10.36 25.48
CA SER A 62 57.03 -10.43 24.12
C SER A 62 55.56 -10.02 24.17
N LEU A 63 55.27 -8.88 23.55
CA LEU A 63 53.90 -8.47 23.23
C LEU A 63 53.32 -9.56 22.35
N ARG A 64 52.68 -10.56 22.98
CA ARG A 64 51.81 -11.49 22.29
C ARG A 64 50.64 -10.66 21.78
N GLU A 65 50.63 -10.40 20.47
CA GLU A 65 49.49 -9.80 19.81
C GLU A 65 48.23 -10.60 20.22
N PRO A 66 47.19 -9.92 20.75
CA PRO A 66 45.95 -10.59 21.08
C PRO A 66 45.39 -11.24 19.82
N PRO A 67 44.85 -12.48 19.92
CA PRO A 67 44.29 -13.17 18.78
C PRO A 67 43.17 -12.32 18.17
N ARG A 68 43.32 -11.97 16.89
CA ARG A 68 42.30 -11.23 16.14
C ARG A 68 41.04 -12.08 16.06
N ASP A 69 39.97 -11.58 16.68
CA ASP A 69 38.67 -12.25 16.74
C ASP A 69 37.91 -12.02 15.42
N HIS A 70 38.17 -12.89 14.45
CA HIS A 70 37.56 -12.85 13.11
C HIS A 70 36.05 -13.18 13.13
N ASP A 71 35.51 -13.73 14.23
CA ASP A 71 34.14 -14.21 14.29
C ASP A 71 33.12 -13.07 14.47
N ALA A 72 33.50 -11.97 15.13
CA ALA A 72 32.60 -10.84 15.35
C ALA A 72 32.21 -10.14 14.03
N PHE A 73 33.16 -10.01 13.10
CA PHE A 73 32.90 -9.45 11.77
C PHE A 73 32.05 -10.41 10.91
N ALA A 74 32.30 -11.72 11.02
CA ALA A 74 31.55 -12.73 10.30
C ALA A 74 30.06 -12.79 10.72
N VAL A 75 29.76 -12.61 12.01
CA VAL A 75 28.37 -12.58 12.51
C VAL A 75 27.61 -11.36 12.00
N ALA A 76 28.21 -10.17 12.05
CA ALA A 76 27.59 -8.95 11.52
C ALA A 76 27.32 -9.04 10.00
N TRP A 77 28.24 -9.64 9.25
CA TRP A 77 28.11 -9.80 7.81
C TRP A 77 27.00 -10.81 7.42
N ARG A 78 26.84 -11.89 8.20
CA ARG A 78 25.76 -12.87 7.99
C ARG A 78 24.37 -12.26 8.17
N SER A 79 24.19 -11.39 9.16
CA SER A 79 22.92 -10.67 9.36
C SER A 79 22.65 -9.69 8.21
N ALA A 80 23.66 -8.94 7.74
CA ALA A 80 23.49 -8.04 6.61
C ALA A 80 23.13 -8.78 5.31
N LEU A 81 23.77 -9.94 5.05
CA LEU A 81 23.44 -10.79 3.90
C LEU A 81 22.02 -11.34 3.96
N ALA A 82 21.51 -11.69 5.14
CA ALA A 82 20.13 -12.17 5.29
C ALA A 82 19.10 -11.11 4.87
N TYR A 83 19.35 -9.82 5.16
CA TYR A 83 18.49 -8.72 4.69
C TYR A 83 18.61 -8.48 3.18
N LEU A 84 19.78 -8.69 2.59
CA LEU A 84 19.98 -8.54 1.13
C LEU A 84 19.28 -9.63 0.31
N LEU A 85 19.02 -10.81 0.90
CA LEU A 85 18.32 -11.91 0.23
C LEU A 85 16.80 -11.73 0.13
N GLY A 86 16.20 -10.81 0.91
CA GLY A 86 14.77 -10.46 0.80
C GLY A 86 14.43 -9.79 -0.54
N LEU A 87 15.35 -8.96 -1.04
CA LEU A 87 15.14 -8.12 -2.22
C LEU A 87 14.97 -8.94 -3.52
N PRO A 88 15.80 -9.97 -3.81
CA PRO A 88 15.55 -10.90 -4.91
C PRO A 88 14.20 -11.61 -4.81
N GLY A 89 13.81 -12.07 -3.60
CA GLY A 89 12.53 -12.74 -3.37
C GLY A 89 11.33 -11.83 -3.68
N GLY A 90 11.37 -10.58 -3.21
CA GLY A 90 10.37 -9.57 -3.53
C GLY A 90 10.29 -9.28 -5.04
N LEU A 91 11.44 -9.19 -5.73
CA LEU A 91 11.49 -8.98 -7.19
C LEU A 91 10.88 -10.14 -7.98
N ILE A 92 11.10 -11.39 -7.55
CA ILE A 92 10.50 -12.57 -8.18
C ILE A 92 8.97 -12.55 -7.97
N LEU A 93 8.51 -12.33 -6.73
CA LEU A 93 7.07 -12.32 -6.40
C LEU A 93 6.31 -11.16 -7.07
N ARG A 94 6.99 -10.06 -7.41
CA ARG A 94 6.41 -8.94 -8.17
C ARG A 94 5.92 -9.35 -9.57
N ARG A 95 6.42 -10.46 -10.13
CA ARG A 95 5.95 -11.00 -11.43
C ARG A 95 4.68 -11.84 -11.32
N SER A 96 4.15 -12.08 -10.12
CA SER A 96 2.90 -12.83 -9.94
C SER A 96 1.72 -12.18 -10.66
N ALA A 97 0.84 -13.00 -11.24
CA ALA A 97 -0.41 -12.55 -11.88
C ALA A 97 -1.45 -12.03 -10.88
N HIS A 98 -1.34 -12.42 -9.60
CA HIS A 98 -2.32 -12.05 -8.57
C HIS A 98 -2.07 -10.63 -8.03
N PRO A 99 -3.05 -9.70 -8.07
CA PRO A 99 -2.85 -8.31 -7.65
C PRO A 99 -2.43 -8.15 -6.18
N GLN A 100 -2.97 -8.99 -5.30
CA GLN A 100 -2.65 -8.99 -3.87
C GLN A 100 -1.18 -9.39 -3.61
N VAL A 101 -0.67 -10.42 -4.30
CA VAL A 101 0.73 -10.85 -4.17
C VAL A 101 1.68 -9.75 -4.65
N ARG A 102 1.32 -9.06 -5.75
CA ARG A 102 2.10 -7.92 -6.25
C ARG A 102 2.18 -6.77 -5.25
N PHE A 103 1.08 -6.48 -4.54
CA PHE A 103 1.05 -5.44 -3.52
C PHE A 103 1.99 -5.77 -2.36
N HIS A 104 1.90 -6.98 -1.81
CA HIS A 104 2.79 -7.42 -0.72
C HIS A 104 4.26 -7.50 -1.15
N ALA A 105 4.53 -7.95 -2.38
CA ALA A 105 5.88 -7.95 -2.93
C ALA A 105 6.45 -6.53 -3.05
N ALA A 106 5.66 -5.55 -3.51
CA ALA A 106 6.09 -4.16 -3.57
C ALA A 106 6.36 -3.57 -2.17
N GLN A 107 5.54 -3.92 -1.19
CA GLN A 107 5.75 -3.51 0.21
C GLN A 107 7.03 -4.11 0.79
N SER A 108 7.31 -5.39 0.53
CA SER A 108 8.54 -6.05 0.95
C SER A 108 9.78 -5.40 0.33
N ILE A 109 9.77 -5.14 -0.98
CA ILE A 109 10.88 -4.45 -1.67
C ILE A 109 11.13 -3.07 -1.06
N LEU A 110 10.07 -2.33 -0.72
CA LEU A 110 10.22 -1.01 -0.11
C LEU A 110 10.87 -1.10 1.28
N LEU A 111 10.47 -2.08 2.10
CA LEU A 111 11.09 -2.32 3.41
C LEU A 111 12.58 -2.68 3.26
N ASP A 112 12.93 -3.53 2.29
CA ASP A 112 14.32 -3.90 2.04
C ASP A 112 15.16 -2.69 1.60
N ILE A 113 14.63 -1.82 0.74
CA ILE A 113 15.30 -0.58 0.33
C ILE A 113 15.54 0.33 1.53
N VAL A 114 14.54 0.51 2.40
CA VAL A 114 14.68 1.34 3.61
C VAL A 114 15.73 0.75 4.55
N ALA A 115 15.76 -0.58 4.73
CA ALA A 115 16.75 -1.27 5.54
C ALA A 115 18.17 -1.09 4.99
N VAL A 116 18.36 -1.22 3.67
CA VAL A 116 19.67 -0.98 3.02
C VAL A 116 20.10 0.47 3.16
N LEU A 117 19.22 1.44 2.91
CA LEU A 117 19.52 2.86 3.08
C LEU A 117 19.91 3.17 4.52
N TYR A 118 19.19 2.62 5.50
CA TYR A 118 19.51 2.77 6.91
C TYR A 118 20.90 2.20 7.23
N LEU A 119 21.22 1.00 6.73
CA LEU A 119 22.54 0.37 6.88
C LEU A 119 23.65 1.26 6.32
N CYS A 120 23.45 1.81 5.11
CA CYS A 120 24.41 2.71 4.49
C CYS A 120 24.60 4.01 5.29
N VAL A 121 23.52 4.62 5.77
CA VAL A 121 23.57 5.89 6.50
C VAL A 121 24.16 5.73 7.91
N THR A 122 24.06 4.54 8.51
CA THR A 122 24.52 4.32 9.90
C THR A 122 25.82 3.53 10.00
N ILE A 123 26.04 2.50 9.19
CA ILE A 123 27.24 1.67 9.33
C ILE A 123 28.44 2.29 8.61
N LEU A 124 28.25 2.90 7.42
CA LEU A 124 29.37 3.49 6.69
C LEU A 124 30.02 4.65 7.47
N PRO A 125 29.27 5.63 8.02
CA PRO A 125 29.91 6.70 8.77
C PRO A 125 30.48 6.21 10.10
N ALA A 126 29.90 5.17 10.72
CA ALA A 126 30.48 4.53 11.91
C ALA A 126 31.86 3.94 11.59
N GLY A 127 31.97 3.21 10.48
CA GLY A 127 33.22 2.62 10.02
C GLY A 127 34.26 3.68 9.65
N ILE A 128 33.85 4.76 8.98
CA ILE A 128 34.71 5.90 8.66
C ILE A 128 35.16 6.61 9.94
N TYR A 129 34.26 6.86 10.88
CA TYR A 129 34.60 7.48 12.17
C TYR A 129 35.60 6.60 12.94
N ALA A 130 35.34 5.30 13.03
CA ALA A 130 36.22 4.35 13.70
C ALA A 130 37.59 4.28 13.04
N SER A 131 37.67 4.27 11.70
CA SER A 131 38.95 4.20 10.98
C SER A 131 39.78 5.48 11.12
N LEU A 132 39.12 6.65 11.13
CA LEU A 132 39.79 7.94 11.32
C LEU A 132 40.25 8.16 12.76
N ARG A 133 39.45 7.73 13.74
CA ARG A 133 39.70 7.99 15.17
C ARG A 133 40.58 6.91 15.82
N TYR A 134 40.50 5.66 15.35
CA TYR A 134 41.17 4.49 15.96
C TYR A 134 42.01 3.70 14.94
N PRO A 135 43.07 4.31 14.37
CA PRO A 135 43.90 3.66 13.36
C PRO A 135 44.67 2.42 13.85
N ARG A 136 44.75 2.21 15.18
CA ARG A 136 45.45 1.08 15.83
C ARG A 136 44.52 0.04 16.47
N ALA A 137 43.22 0.06 16.15
CA ALA A 137 42.21 -0.89 16.61
C ALA A 137 41.91 -0.96 18.12
N ASP A 138 42.59 -0.17 18.95
CA ASP A 138 42.25 -0.05 20.37
C ASP A 138 41.13 0.98 20.57
N ILE A 139 39.90 0.48 20.72
CA ILE A 139 38.72 1.29 21.04
C ILE A 139 38.67 1.49 22.56
N PRO A 140 38.77 2.73 23.07
CA PRO A 140 38.64 3.02 24.48
C PRO A 140 37.24 2.62 24.96
N PRO A 141 37.11 1.97 26.13
CA PRO A 141 35.82 1.60 26.69
C PRO A 141 34.94 2.82 26.98
N ASP A 142 35.54 4.00 27.13
CA ASP A 142 34.85 5.24 27.51
C ASP A 142 34.44 6.11 26.32
N ASP A 143 34.62 5.68 25.06
CA ASP A 143 34.12 6.44 23.91
C ASP A 143 32.60 6.30 23.75
N ILE A 144 31.89 7.17 24.47
CA ILE A 144 30.42 7.28 24.46
C ILE A 144 29.87 7.44 23.04
N VAL A 145 30.59 8.14 22.14
CA VAL A 145 30.11 8.39 20.78
C VAL A 145 30.04 7.06 20.01
N MET A 146 31.06 6.23 20.14
CA MET A 146 31.09 4.93 19.46
C MET A 146 30.07 3.95 20.03
N TRP A 147 29.93 3.90 21.36
CA TRP A 147 28.92 3.05 21.99
C TRP A 147 27.49 3.47 21.66
N THR A 148 27.23 4.78 21.59
CA THR A 148 25.93 5.31 21.17
C THR A 148 25.62 4.92 19.73
N TRP A 149 26.60 5.01 18.82
CA TRP A 149 26.45 4.58 17.44
C TRP A 149 26.25 3.07 17.30
N ALA A 150 27.03 2.26 18.02
CA ALA A 150 26.89 0.81 18.03
C ALA A 150 25.51 0.38 18.55
N LEU A 151 25.04 0.99 19.65
CA LEU A 151 23.72 0.72 20.21
C LEU A 151 22.61 1.14 19.24
N THR A 152 22.73 2.31 18.60
CA THR A 152 21.75 2.80 17.62
C THR A 152 21.69 1.89 16.39
N ALA A 153 22.83 1.41 15.89
CA ALA A 153 22.88 0.49 14.76
C ALA A 153 22.22 -0.86 15.06
N VAL A 154 22.32 -1.35 16.31
CA VAL A 154 21.73 -2.64 16.73
C VAL A 154 20.24 -2.50 17.04
N VAL A 155 19.83 -1.44 17.75
CA VAL A 155 18.46 -1.33 18.31
C VAL A 155 17.47 -0.69 17.35
N ALA A 156 17.89 0.27 16.53
CA ALA A 156 16.93 1.04 15.73
C ALA A 156 16.27 0.24 14.59
N PRO A 157 16.95 -0.66 13.84
CA PRO A 157 16.28 -1.45 12.80
C PRO A 157 15.11 -2.31 13.31
N PRO A 158 15.24 -3.12 14.38
CA PRO A 158 14.12 -3.90 14.90
C PRO A 158 13.04 -3.00 15.51
N LEU A 159 13.41 -1.87 16.14
CA LEU A 159 12.43 -0.92 16.68
C LEU A 159 11.57 -0.30 15.55
N VAL A 160 12.21 0.12 14.44
CA VAL A 160 11.51 0.64 13.26
C VAL A 160 10.60 -0.42 12.66
N HIS A 161 11.05 -1.68 12.56
CA HIS A 161 10.22 -2.79 12.09
C HIS A 161 8.99 -3.03 12.98
N VAL A 162 9.16 -3.04 14.31
CA VAL A 162 8.07 -3.20 15.27
C VAL A 162 7.06 -2.05 15.15
N VAL A 163 7.55 -0.81 15.03
CA VAL A 163 6.68 0.37 14.86
C VAL A 163 5.90 0.29 13.54
N LEU A 164 6.55 -0.05 12.43
CA LEU A 164 5.89 -0.20 11.14
C LEU A 164 4.86 -1.34 11.14
N ALA A 165 5.20 -2.49 11.73
CA ALA A 165 4.28 -3.61 11.87
C ALA A 165 3.07 -3.24 12.74
N PHE A 166 3.29 -2.55 13.86
CA PHE A 166 2.24 -2.08 14.75
C PHE A 166 1.29 -1.09 14.06
N LEU A 167 1.83 -0.15 13.28
CA LEU A 167 1.03 0.80 12.48
C LEU A 167 0.15 0.09 11.44
N VAL A 168 0.66 -1.00 10.83
CA VAL A 168 -0.11 -1.85 9.93
C VAL A 168 -1.24 -2.56 10.68
N VAL A 169 -0.96 -3.17 11.83
CA VAL A 169 -1.96 -3.92 12.63
C VAL A 169 -3.11 -3.04 13.10
N ILE A 170 -2.84 -1.78 13.48
CA ILE A 170 -3.88 -0.85 13.97
C ILE A 170 -4.73 -0.28 12.83
N GLY A 171 -4.47 -0.64 11.57
CA GLY A 171 -5.17 -0.07 10.41
C GLY A 171 -4.90 1.42 10.23
N ARG A 172 -3.95 1.99 11.00
CA ARG A 172 -3.38 3.32 10.77
C ARG A 172 -2.27 3.19 9.75
N HIS A 173 -2.65 2.78 8.53
CA HIS A 173 -1.77 2.98 7.40
C HIS A 173 -1.44 4.47 7.33
N PRO A 174 -0.17 4.89 7.37
CA PRO A 174 0.18 6.20 6.89
C PRO A 174 -0.28 6.21 5.45
N ARG A 175 -1.38 6.92 5.17
CA ARG A 175 -1.81 7.18 3.81
C ARG A 175 -0.67 7.96 3.20
N LEU A 176 0.23 7.28 2.51
CA LEU A 176 1.26 7.85 1.66
C LEU A 176 0.69 7.84 0.23
N PRO A 177 -0.20 8.79 -0.12
CA PRO A 177 -0.90 8.82 -1.41
C PRO A 177 0.05 8.98 -2.61
N VAL A 178 1.32 9.30 -2.37
CA VAL A 178 2.31 9.59 -3.42
C VAL A 178 2.86 8.31 -4.07
N LEU A 179 3.14 7.25 -3.29
CA LEU A 179 3.73 6.01 -3.83
C LEU A 179 2.74 5.17 -4.65
N TRP A 180 1.45 5.20 -4.28
CA TRP A 180 0.38 4.54 -5.04
C TRP A 180 0.25 5.09 -6.48
N ARG A 181 0.41 6.41 -6.69
CA ARG A 181 0.30 7.03 -8.02
C ARG A 181 1.39 6.59 -8.99
N VAL A 182 2.61 6.34 -8.51
CA VAL A 182 3.74 5.93 -9.36
C VAL A 182 3.61 4.45 -9.75
N ALA A 183 3.10 3.61 -8.86
CA ALA A 183 2.87 2.18 -9.13
C ALA A 183 1.70 1.94 -10.10
N SER A 184 0.63 2.75 -10.05
CA SER A 184 -0.51 2.60 -10.97
C SER A 184 -0.22 3.15 -12.37
N ALA A 185 0.46 4.30 -12.47
CA ALA A 185 0.74 4.95 -13.76
C ALA A 185 1.69 4.15 -14.69
N SER A 186 2.48 3.22 -14.13
CA SER A 186 3.40 2.38 -14.90
C SER A 186 2.76 1.08 -15.41
N SER A 187 1.65 0.63 -14.80
CA SER A 187 0.96 -0.60 -15.20
C SER A 187 0.06 -0.38 -16.42
N ASP A 188 -0.50 0.83 -16.60
CA ASP A 188 -1.36 1.16 -17.75
C ASP A 188 -0.59 1.29 -19.08
N ARG A 189 0.69 1.70 -19.05
CA ARG A 189 1.49 1.82 -20.29
C ARG A 189 1.90 0.48 -20.90
N ARG A 190 1.89 -0.62 -20.14
CA ARG A 190 2.34 -1.94 -20.65
C ARG A 190 1.20 -2.77 -21.24
N ALA A 191 -0.04 -2.55 -20.81
CA ALA A 191 -1.21 -3.25 -21.36
C ALA A 191 -1.58 -2.80 -22.79
N SER A 192 -1.08 -1.66 -23.25
CA SER A 192 -1.34 -1.15 -24.61
C SER A 192 -0.33 -1.61 -25.66
N SER A 193 0.68 -2.41 -25.32
CA SER A 193 1.80 -2.73 -26.22
C SER A 193 1.92 -4.21 -26.61
N GLU A 194 1.01 -5.09 -26.19
CA GLU A 194 1.11 -6.52 -26.54
C GLU A 194 0.25 -6.84 -27.78
N ALA A 195 0.95 -7.31 -28.81
CA ALA A 195 0.54 -7.41 -30.20
C ALA A 195 -0.70 -8.28 -30.42
N VAL A 196 -1.67 -7.71 -31.14
CA VAL A 196 -2.75 -8.44 -31.81
C VAL A 196 -2.19 -9.02 -33.12
N PRO A 197 -2.23 -10.34 -33.35
CA PRO A 197 -1.86 -10.91 -34.65
C PRO A 197 -2.88 -10.51 -35.72
N ALA A 198 -2.35 -10.15 -36.89
CA ALA A 198 -3.10 -9.61 -38.02
C ALA A 198 -4.24 -10.54 -38.47
N SER A 199 -5.48 -10.09 -38.26
CA SER A 199 -6.66 -10.60 -38.97
C SER A 199 -6.78 -9.93 -40.34
N PRO A 200 -7.24 -10.66 -41.37
CA PRO A 200 -7.39 -10.12 -42.72
C PRO A 200 -8.43 -9.00 -42.77
N SER A 201 -8.02 -7.88 -43.37
CA SER A 201 -8.79 -6.65 -43.54
C SER A 201 -10.19 -6.86 -44.11
N PRO A 202 -11.25 -6.41 -43.41
CA PRO A 202 -12.54 -6.16 -44.04
C PRO A 202 -12.45 -4.92 -44.92
N GLN A 203 -13.09 -4.97 -46.10
CA GLN A 203 -13.16 -3.84 -47.04
C GLN A 203 -13.71 -2.58 -46.35
N PRO A 204 -13.14 -1.39 -46.67
CA PRO A 204 -13.55 -0.14 -46.04
C PRO A 204 -15.01 0.18 -46.39
N PRO A 205 -15.89 0.37 -45.40
CA PRO A 205 -17.24 0.87 -45.67
C PRO A 205 -17.15 2.30 -46.20
N ASP A 206 -17.95 2.58 -47.23
CA ASP A 206 -18.07 3.88 -47.89
C ASP A 206 -18.32 5.01 -46.86
N MET A 207 -17.30 5.85 -46.69
CA MET A 207 -17.26 6.93 -45.70
C MET A 207 -18.04 8.18 -46.11
N ARG A 208 -18.72 8.21 -47.26
CA ARG A 208 -19.25 9.46 -47.82
C ARG A 208 -20.61 9.94 -47.28
N SER A 209 -21.20 9.28 -46.28
CA SER A 209 -22.57 9.61 -45.84
C SER A 209 -22.76 9.72 -44.33
N ARG A 210 -21.70 9.88 -43.52
CA ARG A 210 -21.88 10.09 -42.07
C ARG A 210 -22.16 11.57 -41.81
N PRO A 211 -23.38 11.97 -41.43
CA PRO A 211 -23.66 13.36 -41.08
C PRO A 211 -22.69 13.77 -39.97
N VAL A 212 -21.89 14.81 -40.23
CA VAL A 212 -21.02 15.43 -39.25
C VAL A 212 -21.90 15.81 -38.07
N ARG A 213 -21.83 15.01 -37.00
CA ARG A 213 -22.56 15.25 -35.75
C ARG A 213 -22.01 16.57 -35.23
N ARG A 214 -22.75 17.65 -35.48
CA ARG A 214 -22.45 19.01 -35.05
C ARG A 214 -21.99 18.91 -33.59
N ALA A 215 -20.71 19.15 -33.35
CA ALA A 215 -20.15 19.10 -32.01
C ALA A 215 -20.99 20.06 -31.16
N GLU A 216 -21.78 19.49 -30.25
CA GLU A 216 -22.66 20.23 -29.38
C GLU A 216 -21.76 21.16 -28.58
N ALA A 217 -21.91 22.47 -28.80
CA ALA A 217 -21.05 23.47 -28.20
C ALA A 217 -20.98 23.24 -26.68
N PRO A 218 -19.79 23.37 -26.05
CA PRO A 218 -19.62 23.09 -24.63
C PRO A 218 -20.68 23.87 -23.84
N ALA A 219 -21.48 23.13 -23.07
CA ALA A 219 -22.56 23.71 -22.29
C ALA A 219 -22.01 24.89 -21.49
N ALA A 220 -22.64 26.06 -21.62
CA ALA A 220 -22.26 27.24 -20.88
C ALA A 220 -22.17 26.90 -19.38
N LEU A 221 -21.14 27.41 -18.71
CA LEU A 221 -20.96 27.20 -17.26
C LEU A 221 -22.25 27.63 -16.53
N PRO A 222 -22.72 26.85 -15.55
CA PRO A 222 -23.93 27.19 -14.83
C PRO A 222 -23.77 28.55 -14.15
N SER A 223 -24.75 29.41 -14.31
CA SER A 223 -24.79 30.74 -13.70
C SER A 223 -24.80 30.63 -12.16
N PRO A 224 -24.22 31.60 -11.43
CA PRO A 224 -24.29 31.64 -9.97
C PRO A 224 -25.72 31.54 -9.43
N GLU A 225 -26.68 32.17 -10.12
CA GLU A 225 -28.09 32.13 -9.75
C GLU A 225 -28.72 30.73 -9.85
N GLU A 226 -28.27 29.91 -10.80
CA GLU A 226 -28.71 28.51 -10.89
C GLU A 226 -28.24 27.70 -9.69
N PHE A 227 -26.99 27.91 -9.27
CA PHE A 227 -26.48 27.25 -8.07
C PHE A 227 -27.21 27.72 -6.81
N ASP A 228 -27.55 29.00 -6.69
CA ASP A 228 -28.33 29.52 -5.56
C ASP A 228 -29.71 28.86 -5.44
N ARG A 229 -30.37 28.57 -6.58
CA ARG A 229 -31.62 27.80 -6.61
C ARG A 229 -31.42 26.37 -6.13
N VAL A 230 -30.31 25.72 -6.51
CA VAL A 230 -29.95 24.37 -6.04
C VAL A 230 -29.67 24.38 -4.54
N TRP A 231 -28.90 25.36 -4.05
CA TRP A 231 -28.56 25.49 -2.64
C TRP A 231 -29.79 25.68 -1.75
N ARG A 232 -30.75 26.48 -2.21
CA ARG A 232 -32.03 26.66 -1.51
C ARG A 232 -32.76 25.33 -1.32
N ARG A 233 -32.85 24.51 -2.36
CA ARG A 233 -33.45 23.17 -2.26
C ARG A 233 -32.69 22.24 -1.31
N ILE A 234 -31.36 22.32 -1.30
CA ILE A 234 -30.54 21.53 -0.35
C ILE A 234 -30.93 21.90 1.09
N THR A 235 -31.17 23.19 1.36
CA THR A 235 -31.57 23.67 2.68
C THR A 235 -33.00 23.26 3.01
N GLU A 236 -33.94 23.35 2.06
CA GLU A 236 -35.34 22.93 2.21
C GLU A 236 -35.49 21.43 2.53
N HIS A 237 -34.64 20.58 1.96
CA HIS A 237 -34.67 19.14 2.18
C HIS A 237 -33.71 18.65 3.28
N ALA A 238 -33.19 19.54 4.11
CA ALA A 238 -32.38 19.16 5.26
C ALA A 238 -33.20 18.30 6.24
N GLY A 239 -32.59 17.25 6.79
CA GLY A 239 -33.24 16.28 7.68
C GLY A 239 -33.94 15.12 6.98
N GLU A 240 -34.14 15.17 5.66
CA GLU A 240 -34.69 14.06 4.89
C GLU A 240 -33.64 12.96 4.62
N GLU A 241 -34.11 11.78 4.22
CA GLU A 241 -33.24 10.65 3.87
C GLU A 241 -32.71 10.76 2.44
N PHE A 242 -31.40 10.52 2.29
CA PHE A 242 -30.68 10.45 1.02
C PHE A 242 -29.92 9.13 0.93
N ARG A 243 -29.70 8.63 -0.29
CA ARG A 243 -29.03 7.35 -0.53
C ARG A 243 -27.75 7.54 -1.35
N GLN A 244 -26.64 7.05 -0.83
CA GLN A 244 -25.36 6.99 -1.55
C GLN A 244 -25.40 5.89 -2.62
N VAL A 245 -24.56 6.03 -3.65
CA VAL A 245 -24.41 5.03 -4.73
C VAL A 245 -24.10 3.62 -4.20
N ARG A 246 -23.38 3.50 -3.08
CA ARG A 246 -23.07 2.21 -2.41
C ARG A 246 -24.20 1.68 -1.52
N GLY A 247 -25.39 2.27 -1.57
CA GLY A 247 -26.59 1.85 -0.83
C GLY A 247 -26.72 2.41 0.59
N GLY A 248 -25.73 3.13 1.11
CA GLY A 248 -25.82 3.75 2.44
C GLY A 248 -26.86 4.86 2.47
N VAL A 249 -27.84 4.76 3.37
CA VAL A 249 -28.78 5.85 3.69
C VAL A 249 -28.14 6.80 4.71
N PHE A 250 -28.44 8.09 4.61
CA PHE A 250 -28.00 9.13 5.56
C PHE A 250 -29.00 10.30 5.57
N ARG A 251 -28.95 11.12 6.62
CA ARG A 251 -29.61 12.42 6.71
C ARG A 251 -28.55 13.51 6.87
N PHE A 252 -28.91 14.77 6.66
CA PHE A 252 -27.98 15.88 6.92
C PHE A 252 -28.69 17.07 7.55
N SER A 253 -27.95 17.84 8.33
CA SER A 253 -28.35 19.18 8.76
C SER A 253 -27.60 20.25 7.96
N VAL A 254 -28.19 21.45 7.89
CA VAL A 254 -27.53 22.63 7.32
C VAL A 254 -27.34 23.66 8.43
N GLU A 255 -26.09 24.06 8.66
CA GLU A 255 -25.73 25.10 9.62
C GLU A 255 -24.92 26.17 8.90
N ARG A 256 -25.49 27.39 8.81
CA ARG A 256 -24.94 28.51 8.04
C ARG A 256 -24.75 28.08 6.56
N ASP A 257 -23.50 27.99 6.11
CA ASP A 257 -23.12 27.58 4.76
C ASP A 257 -22.43 26.20 4.74
N ARG A 258 -22.85 25.28 5.62
CA ARG A 258 -22.25 23.96 5.70
C ARG A 258 -23.31 22.87 5.87
N VAL A 259 -23.06 21.73 5.23
CA VAL A 259 -23.87 20.52 5.33
C VAL A 259 -23.15 19.52 6.23
N SER A 260 -23.82 19.00 7.24
CA SER A 260 -23.29 18.02 8.19
C SER A 260 -24.10 16.71 8.10
N PRO A 261 -23.59 15.67 7.40
CA PRO A 261 -24.26 14.37 7.34
C PRO A 261 -24.21 13.64 8.68
N ASP A 262 -25.29 12.99 9.09
CA ASP A 262 -25.41 12.28 10.39
C ASP A 262 -24.44 11.10 10.57
N ARG A 263 -23.94 10.52 9.47
CA ARG A 263 -22.99 9.40 9.48
C ARG A 263 -21.53 9.81 9.64
N THR A 264 -21.22 11.09 9.74
CA THR A 264 -19.85 11.56 9.87
C THR A 264 -19.77 12.87 10.65
N THR A 265 -18.67 13.09 11.35
CA THR A 265 -18.40 14.36 12.03
C THR A 265 -17.89 15.46 11.09
N VAL A 266 -17.77 15.16 9.79
CA VAL A 266 -17.24 16.08 8.79
C VAL A 266 -18.33 17.05 8.31
N SER A 267 -18.08 18.34 8.50
CA SER A 267 -18.92 19.43 7.98
C SER A 267 -18.43 19.89 6.61
N ILE A 268 -19.30 19.81 5.59
CA ILE A 268 -19.01 20.06 4.17
C ILE A 268 -19.42 21.50 3.80
N PRO A 269 -18.48 22.40 3.46
CA PRO A 269 -18.79 23.77 3.06
C PRO A 269 -19.57 23.88 1.74
N ARG A 270 -20.45 24.89 1.65
CA ARG A 270 -21.20 25.29 0.44
C ARG A 270 -20.34 25.41 -0.81
N ALA A 271 -19.12 25.93 -0.68
CA ALA A 271 -18.17 26.07 -1.79
C ALA A 271 -17.83 24.73 -2.48
N HIS A 272 -17.86 23.61 -1.75
CA HIS A 272 -17.64 22.29 -2.35
C HIS A 272 -18.86 21.82 -3.16
N PHE A 273 -20.07 22.17 -2.76
CA PHE A 273 -21.27 21.92 -3.57
C PHE A 273 -21.26 22.77 -4.84
N ALA A 274 -20.86 24.05 -4.75
CA ALA A 274 -20.72 24.92 -5.92
C ALA A 274 -19.72 24.35 -6.93
N ARG A 275 -18.57 23.87 -6.44
CA ARG A 275 -17.54 23.26 -7.28
C ARG A 275 -18.00 21.94 -7.91
N ALA A 276 -18.71 21.10 -7.15
CA ALA A 276 -19.31 19.88 -7.72
C ALA A 276 -20.38 20.20 -8.76
N TRP A 277 -21.20 21.23 -8.51
CA TRP A 277 -22.24 21.68 -9.43
C TRP A 277 -21.68 22.14 -10.77
N SER A 278 -20.57 22.87 -10.79
CA SER A 278 -19.92 23.29 -12.04
C SER A 278 -19.36 22.15 -12.88
N MET A 279 -19.26 20.94 -12.32
CA MET A 279 -18.80 19.73 -13.02
C MET A 279 -19.95 18.83 -13.48
N MET A 280 -21.20 19.21 -13.25
CA MET A 280 -22.36 18.41 -13.67
C MET A 280 -22.48 18.34 -15.20
N PRO A 281 -22.92 17.20 -15.78
CA PRO A 281 -23.38 15.98 -15.11
C PRO A 281 -22.23 15.09 -14.62
N LEU A 282 -22.36 14.55 -13.40
CA LEU A 282 -21.40 13.62 -12.79
C LEU A 282 -21.85 12.17 -13.00
N LYS A 283 -20.91 11.26 -13.33
CA LYS A 283 -21.17 9.80 -13.43
C LYS A 283 -21.06 9.08 -12.09
N GLY A 284 -20.37 9.68 -11.13
CA GLY A 284 -20.17 9.08 -9.83
C GLY A 284 -19.35 9.96 -8.88
N PRO A 285 -19.30 9.62 -7.59
CA PRO A 285 -18.53 10.39 -6.60
C PRO A 285 -17.01 10.38 -6.86
N GLY A 286 -16.51 9.43 -7.65
CA GLY A 286 -15.09 9.35 -8.01
C GLY A 286 -14.60 10.57 -8.80
N GLU A 287 -15.47 11.18 -9.62
CA GLU A 287 -15.11 12.31 -10.48
C GLU A 287 -14.81 13.58 -9.68
N ILE A 288 -15.46 13.77 -8.53
CA ILE A 288 -15.27 14.96 -7.67
C ILE A 288 -14.35 14.70 -6.47
N SER A 289 -13.79 13.50 -6.35
CA SER A 289 -13.07 13.05 -5.16
C SER A 289 -11.79 13.83 -4.83
N ARG A 290 -11.20 14.52 -5.80
CA ARG A 290 -9.98 15.32 -5.63
C ARG A 290 -10.26 16.75 -5.16
N ASP A 291 -11.44 17.26 -5.47
CA ASP A 291 -11.77 18.69 -5.32
C ASP A 291 -12.79 18.94 -4.21
N VAL A 292 -13.43 17.88 -3.72
CA VAL A 292 -14.57 17.95 -2.81
C VAL A 292 -14.40 17.09 -1.56
N MET A 293 -14.67 17.68 -0.39
CA MET A 293 -14.79 16.93 0.86
C MET A 293 -16.10 16.14 0.89
N GLY A 294 -16.04 14.87 1.33
CA GLY A 294 -17.22 14.01 1.39
C GLY A 294 -17.87 13.75 0.02
N PRO A 295 -17.12 13.33 -1.02
CA PRO A 295 -17.62 13.26 -2.39
C PRO A 295 -18.83 12.34 -2.54
N SER A 296 -18.95 11.28 -1.72
CA SER A 296 -20.13 10.40 -1.72
C SER A 296 -21.41 11.10 -1.24
N TYR A 297 -21.31 12.01 -0.26
CA TYR A 297 -22.44 12.77 0.26
C TYR A 297 -22.82 13.90 -0.70
N VAL A 298 -21.82 14.65 -1.20
CA VAL A 298 -22.06 15.74 -2.16
C VAL A 298 -22.69 15.22 -3.45
N TYR A 299 -22.16 14.11 -3.99
CA TYR A 299 -22.75 13.47 -5.16
C TYR A 299 -24.20 13.05 -4.88
N ALA A 300 -24.45 12.30 -3.81
CA ALA A 300 -25.79 11.82 -3.48
C ALA A 300 -26.83 12.93 -3.34
N ILE A 301 -26.46 14.06 -2.72
CA ILE A 301 -27.34 15.23 -2.57
C ILE A 301 -27.58 15.93 -3.91
N LEU A 302 -26.53 16.21 -4.69
CA LEU A 302 -26.65 16.97 -5.94
C LEU A 302 -27.33 16.18 -7.07
N THR A 303 -27.22 14.85 -7.06
CA THR A 303 -27.92 13.98 -8.03
C THR A 303 -29.33 13.60 -7.58
N ASP A 304 -29.76 14.01 -6.38
CA ASP A 304 -31.09 13.68 -5.90
C ASP A 304 -32.17 14.40 -6.74
N PRO A 305 -33.23 13.68 -7.16
CA PRO A 305 -34.34 14.24 -7.91
C PRO A 305 -34.97 15.51 -7.33
N ARG A 306 -35.03 15.59 -6.00
CA ARG A 306 -35.62 16.72 -5.27
C ARG A 306 -34.78 17.98 -5.42
N ILE A 307 -33.46 17.81 -5.48
CA ILE A 307 -32.49 18.91 -5.56
C ILE A 307 -32.29 19.36 -7.01
N HIS A 308 -32.09 18.40 -7.92
CA HIS A 308 -31.89 18.63 -9.34
C HIS A 308 -33.00 17.98 -10.18
N PRO A 309 -34.16 18.63 -10.37
CA PRO A 309 -35.28 18.07 -11.13
C PRO A 309 -34.92 17.82 -12.61
N GLY A 310 -34.02 18.65 -13.18
CA GLY A 310 -33.48 18.40 -14.52
C GLY A 310 -32.59 17.15 -14.63
N ALA A 311 -31.99 16.67 -13.54
CA ALA A 311 -31.18 15.44 -13.56
C ALA A 311 -32.06 14.23 -13.81
N THR A 312 -33.25 14.14 -13.20
CA THR A 312 -34.12 12.97 -13.41
C THR A 312 -34.67 12.81 -14.80
N ALA A 313 -34.88 13.87 -15.57
CA ALA A 313 -35.34 13.74 -16.95
C ALA A 313 -34.26 13.13 -17.87
N ARG A 314 -32.98 13.42 -17.60
CA ARG A 314 -31.83 12.84 -18.32
C ARG A 314 -31.41 11.48 -17.75
N ASP A 315 -31.50 11.29 -16.44
CA ASP A 315 -31.12 10.04 -15.76
C ASP A 315 -32.21 8.96 -15.90
N ARG A 316 -33.51 9.34 -15.98
CA ARG A 316 -34.57 8.41 -16.44
C ARG A 316 -34.35 7.92 -17.86
N ARG A 317 -33.68 8.70 -18.73
CA ARG A 317 -33.29 8.25 -20.08
C ARG A 317 -32.08 7.31 -20.07
N MET A 318 -31.34 7.21 -18.95
CA MET A 318 -30.24 6.26 -18.77
C MET A 318 -30.65 4.99 -18.01
N ARG A 319 -31.93 4.81 -17.64
CA ARG A 319 -32.40 3.50 -17.20
C ARG A 319 -32.15 2.50 -18.31
N THR A 320 -31.33 1.50 -18.00
CA THR A 320 -31.03 0.38 -18.87
C THR A 320 -32.34 -0.26 -19.30
N ARG A 321 -32.77 0.00 -20.53
CA ARG A 321 -34.02 -0.53 -21.07
C ARG A 321 -33.72 -1.83 -21.79
N ILE A 322 -34.47 -2.88 -21.46
CA ILE A 322 -34.47 -4.10 -22.27
C ILE A 322 -35.03 -3.76 -23.66
N ILE A 323 -34.20 -3.90 -24.69
CA ILE A 323 -34.63 -3.82 -26.09
C ILE A 323 -35.11 -5.19 -26.57
N ARG A 324 -34.33 -6.23 -26.26
CA ARG A 324 -34.59 -7.60 -26.69
C ARG A 324 -34.11 -8.57 -25.64
N GLU A 325 -34.91 -9.59 -25.40
CA GLU A 325 -34.59 -10.74 -24.57
C GLU A 325 -34.66 -12.00 -25.43
N GLN A 326 -33.73 -12.93 -25.23
CA GLN A 326 -33.77 -14.24 -25.88
C GLN A 326 -33.06 -15.29 -25.02
N PRO A 327 -33.26 -16.60 -25.28
CA PRO A 327 -32.47 -17.65 -24.67
C PRO A 327 -30.97 -17.36 -24.79
N PHE A 328 -30.20 -17.75 -23.78
CA PHE A 328 -28.77 -17.50 -23.76
C PHE A 328 -28.08 -18.01 -25.02
N ASP A 329 -27.33 -17.12 -25.66
CA ASP A 329 -26.52 -17.38 -26.85
C ASP A 329 -25.14 -16.73 -26.66
N ALA A 330 -24.13 -17.57 -26.47
CA ALA A 330 -22.76 -17.15 -26.22
C ALA A 330 -22.17 -16.29 -27.36
N ARG A 331 -22.68 -16.42 -28.59
CA ARG A 331 -22.19 -15.70 -29.78
C ARG A 331 -22.51 -14.22 -29.77
N LEU A 332 -23.49 -13.80 -28.96
CA LEU A 332 -23.88 -12.39 -28.84
C LEU A 332 -23.00 -11.59 -27.88
N HIS A 333 -22.08 -12.25 -27.17
CA HIS A 333 -21.31 -11.62 -26.11
C HIS A 333 -19.82 -11.61 -26.41
N ASN A 334 -19.20 -10.43 -26.31
CA ASN A 334 -17.75 -10.27 -26.45
C ASN A 334 -16.98 -10.46 -25.12
N SER A 335 -17.69 -10.73 -24.02
CA SER A 335 -17.11 -10.84 -22.69
C SER A 335 -16.62 -12.27 -22.40
N PRO A 336 -15.39 -12.45 -21.87
CA PRO A 336 -14.87 -13.75 -21.44
C PRO A 336 -15.71 -14.42 -20.34
N LEU A 337 -16.48 -13.65 -19.57
CA LEU A 337 -17.38 -14.20 -18.55
C LEU A 337 -18.62 -14.81 -19.22
N ALA A 338 -19.20 -14.10 -20.17
CA ALA A 338 -20.38 -14.56 -20.88
C ALA A 338 -20.10 -15.82 -21.70
N SER A 339 -18.92 -15.92 -22.34
CA SER A 339 -18.54 -17.14 -23.08
C SER A 339 -18.38 -18.38 -22.18
N ARG A 340 -18.22 -18.19 -20.86
CA ARG A 340 -18.19 -19.27 -19.85
C ARG A 340 -19.55 -19.51 -19.19
N GLY A 341 -20.63 -18.95 -19.74
CA GLY A 341 -21.98 -19.05 -19.15
C GLY A 341 -22.11 -18.31 -17.81
N ARG A 342 -21.29 -17.28 -17.55
CA ARG A 342 -21.35 -16.47 -16.33
C ARG A 342 -22.08 -15.17 -16.56
N CYS A 343 -22.83 -14.73 -15.56
CA CYS A 343 -23.60 -13.50 -15.59
C CYS A 343 -22.68 -12.28 -15.73
N SER A 344 -22.81 -11.57 -16.84
CA SER A 344 -22.09 -10.34 -17.12
C SER A 344 -22.64 -9.12 -16.36
N TRP A 345 -23.90 -9.18 -15.92
CA TRP A 345 -24.57 -8.08 -15.23
C TRP A 345 -24.06 -7.86 -13.81
N HIS A 346 -23.89 -8.95 -13.06
CA HIS A 346 -23.35 -8.93 -11.70
C HIS A 346 -21.83 -9.13 -11.66
N GLY A 347 -21.19 -9.42 -12.81
CA GLY A 347 -19.76 -9.66 -12.91
C GLY A 347 -19.31 -10.96 -12.23
N ALA A 348 -18.05 -10.98 -11.78
CA ALA A 348 -17.39 -12.19 -11.26
C ALA A 348 -17.98 -12.72 -9.94
N THR A 349 -18.80 -11.93 -9.23
CA THR A 349 -19.42 -12.33 -7.96
C THR A 349 -20.71 -13.12 -8.13
N CYS A 350 -21.14 -13.37 -9.38
CA CYS A 350 -22.37 -14.08 -9.66
C CYS A 350 -22.09 -15.57 -9.89
N GLU A 351 -22.66 -16.39 -9.00
CA GLU A 351 -22.58 -17.85 -9.09
C GLU A 351 -23.79 -18.46 -9.81
N GLU A 352 -24.85 -17.69 -10.03
CA GLU A 352 -26.06 -18.13 -10.72
C GLU A 352 -25.80 -18.41 -12.21
N GLU A 353 -26.46 -19.44 -12.73
CA GLU A 353 -26.43 -19.79 -14.15
C GLU A 353 -27.09 -18.69 -15.00
N VAL A 354 -26.54 -18.46 -16.19
CA VAL A 354 -27.11 -17.52 -17.16
C VAL A 354 -28.34 -18.13 -17.82
N VAL A 355 -29.46 -17.43 -17.75
CA VAL A 355 -30.74 -17.89 -18.30
C VAL A 355 -31.10 -17.20 -19.62
N ALA A 356 -30.56 -15.99 -19.86
CA ALA A 356 -30.92 -15.20 -21.03
C ALA A 356 -29.76 -14.33 -21.55
N SER A 357 -29.81 -14.03 -22.85
CA SER A 357 -29.10 -12.92 -23.47
C SER A 357 -30.06 -11.73 -23.56
N VAL A 358 -29.69 -10.60 -22.97
CA VAL A 358 -30.50 -9.38 -22.97
C VAL A 358 -29.75 -8.27 -23.68
N LEU A 359 -30.34 -7.73 -24.75
CA LEU A 359 -29.87 -6.50 -25.38
C LEU A 359 -30.47 -5.34 -24.61
N THR A 360 -29.61 -4.52 -24.03
CA THR A 360 -30.03 -3.33 -23.31
C THR A 360 -29.55 -2.07 -23.98
N ARG A 361 -30.36 -1.01 -23.94
CA ARG A 361 -29.95 0.35 -24.31
C ARG A 361 -29.65 1.15 -23.06
N ASP A 362 -28.45 1.69 -22.97
CA ASP A 362 -28.05 2.65 -21.95
C ASP A 362 -27.45 3.91 -22.60
N GLY A 363 -26.87 4.79 -21.79
CA GLY A 363 -26.22 6.02 -22.27
C GLY A 363 -24.98 5.78 -23.14
N GLY A 364 -24.44 4.56 -23.18
CA GLY A 364 -23.32 4.12 -24.00
C GLY A 364 -23.73 3.44 -25.31
N GLY A 365 -25.01 3.10 -25.49
CA GLY A 365 -25.54 2.46 -26.69
C GLY A 365 -26.22 1.12 -26.41
N ASP A 366 -26.30 0.28 -27.44
CA ASP A 366 -26.92 -1.04 -27.36
C ASP A 366 -25.86 -2.09 -27.05
N THR A 367 -26.00 -2.79 -25.92
CA THR A 367 -25.04 -3.80 -25.46
C THR A 367 -25.75 -5.10 -25.06
N TRP A 368 -25.21 -6.23 -25.50
CA TRP A 368 -25.67 -7.55 -25.07
C TRP A 368 -25.08 -7.94 -23.72
N HIS A 369 -25.94 -8.41 -22.82
CA HIS A 369 -25.58 -8.93 -21.51
C HIS A 369 -26.06 -10.36 -21.33
N ALA A 370 -25.17 -11.25 -20.89
CA ALA A 370 -25.51 -12.55 -20.33
C ALA A 370 -26.04 -12.32 -18.91
N VAL A 371 -27.29 -12.67 -18.62
CA VAL A 371 -27.94 -12.39 -17.34
C VAL A 371 -28.44 -13.67 -16.66
N CYS A 372 -28.26 -13.74 -15.34
CA CYS A 372 -28.91 -14.75 -14.52
C CYS A 372 -30.38 -14.37 -14.22
N ASP A 373 -31.15 -15.29 -13.66
CA ASP A 373 -32.57 -15.11 -13.36
C ASP A 373 -32.83 -13.90 -12.43
N ARG A 374 -31.97 -13.71 -11.41
CA ARG A 374 -32.04 -12.54 -10.52
C ARG A 374 -31.82 -11.21 -11.25
N ALA A 375 -30.85 -11.15 -12.16
CA ALA A 375 -30.59 -9.96 -12.95
C ALA A 375 -31.75 -9.67 -13.91
N LEU A 376 -32.29 -10.71 -14.55
CA LEU A 376 -33.42 -10.58 -15.47
C LEU A 376 -34.68 -10.04 -14.79
N ARG A 377 -35.02 -10.56 -13.59
CA ARG A 377 -36.13 -10.01 -12.78
C ARG A 377 -35.93 -8.53 -12.43
N SER A 378 -34.71 -8.16 -12.05
CA SER A 378 -34.38 -6.76 -11.71
C SER A 378 -34.52 -5.83 -12.91
N LEU A 379 -34.07 -6.28 -14.09
CA LEU A 379 -34.20 -5.53 -15.34
C LEU A 379 -35.64 -5.37 -15.81
N ARG A 380 -36.51 -6.35 -15.54
CA ARG A 380 -37.95 -6.28 -15.87
C ARG A 380 -38.75 -5.40 -14.91
N ALA A 381 -38.26 -5.20 -13.69
CA ALA A 381 -38.94 -4.41 -12.65
C ALA A 381 -38.63 -2.91 -12.73
N GLY A 382 -37.58 -2.50 -13.44
CA GLY A 382 -37.11 -1.10 -13.54
C GLY A 382 -37.61 -0.39 -14.79
#